data_AF-A0A961KKH3-F1
#
_entry.id   AF-A0A961KKH3-F1
#
_cell.length_a   1.000
_cell.length_b   1.000
_cell.length_c   1.000
_cell.angle_alpha   90.00
_cell.angle_beta   90.00
_cell.angle_gamma   90.00
#
_symmetry.space_group_name_H-M   'P 1'
#
loop_
_entity.id
_entity.type
_entity.pdbx_description
1 polymer ?
#
loop_
_entity_poly.entity_id
_entity_poly.type
_entity_poly.pdbx_seq_one_letter_code
_entity_poly.pdbx_strand_id
1 'polypeptide(L)'
;MDISGDGTSSKSSTEAARDAAEALGITINGLPIGGSSSVESFYTNSVITSDGFVVAASSFDDFGRAVAKKLEIEIGGSPIPIPAGGWLLLTGVGGLMAMRRRKKA
;
A
#
# COMPACT_ATOMS: atom_id res chain seq x y z
N MET A 1 -5.03 -1.08 5.45
CA MET A 1 -6.17 -2.03 5.37
C MET A 1 -6.98 -1.65 4.16
N ASP A 2 -7.44 -2.62 3.38
CA ASP A 2 -8.21 -2.37 2.16
C ASP A 2 -9.62 -2.96 2.33
N ILE A 3 -10.64 -2.16 2.02
CA ILE A 3 -12.04 -2.56 2.11
C ILE A 3 -12.68 -2.47 0.74
N SER A 4 -13.39 -3.51 0.34
CA SER A 4 -14.11 -3.59 -0.93
C SER A 4 -15.56 -4.03 -0.70
N GLY A 5 -16.47 -3.56 -1.54
CA GLY A 5 -17.88 -3.92 -1.44
C GLY A 5 -18.78 -3.14 -2.40
N ASP A 6 -20.00 -3.61 -2.58
CA ASP A 6 -20.98 -3.13 -3.57
C ASP A 6 -22.18 -2.40 -2.95
N GLY A 7 -22.13 -2.15 -1.64
CA GLY A 7 -23.22 -1.56 -0.88
C GLY A 7 -22.75 -0.60 0.20
N THR A 8 -23.73 -0.02 0.90
CA THR A 8 -23.50 0.84 2.06
C THR A 8 -23.84 0.09 3.35
N SER A 9 -23.35 0.59 4.47
CA SER A 9 -23.65 0.09 5.80
C SER A 9 -24.13 1.23 6.69
N SER A 10 -24.45 0.94 7.95
CA SER A 10 -24.77 1.98 8.92
C SER A 10 -23.61 2.98 9.03
N LYS A 11 -23.89 4.25 8.71
CA LYS A 11 -22.88 5.32 8.67
C LYS A 11 -22.16 5.47 10.00
N SER A 12 -22.90 5.54 11.10
CA SER A 12 -22.33 5.80 12.43
C SER A 12 -21.39 4.69 12.90
N SER A 13 -21.75 3.42 12.68
CA SER A 13 -20.87 2.31 13.06
C SER A 13 -19.65 2.22 12.16
N THR A 14 -19.80 2.57 10.87
CA THR A 14 -18.69 2.54 9.91
C THR A 14 -17.69 3.64 10.23
N GLU A 15 -18.15 4.86 10.50
CA GLU A 15 -17.30 5.98 10.89
C GLU A 15 -16.61 5.72 12.24
N ALA A 16 -17.33 5.18 13.23
CA ALA A 16 -16.72 4.80 14.50
C ALA A 16 -15.60 3.76 14.32
N ALA A 17 -15.78 2.79 13.43
CA ALA A 17 -14.76 1.79 13.11
C ALA A 17 -13.56 2.40 12.37
N ARG A 18 -13.82 3.29 11.39
CA ARG A 18 -12.77 4.05 10.70
C ARG A 18 -11.95 4.88 11.70
N ASP A 19 -12.61 5.65 12.54
CA ASP A 19 -11.96 6.55 13.49
C ASP A 19 -11.10 5.76 14.50
N ALA A 20 -11.59 4.60 14.93
CA ALA A 20 -10.81 3.69 15.78
C ALA A 20 -9.58 3.13 15.06
N ALA A 21 -9.68 2.79 13.78
CA ALA A 21 -8.54 2.34 12.97
C ALA A 21 -7.51 3.46 12.78
N GLU A 22 -7.96 4.67 12.47
CA GLU A 22 -7.11 5.85 12.32
C GLU A 22 -6.37 6.19 13.62
N ALA A 23 -7.05 6.09 14.77
CA ALA A 23 -6.44 6.28 16.08
C ALA A 23 -5.33 5.25 16.40
N LEU A 24 -5.37 4.08 15.74
CA LEU A 24 -4.33 3.05 15.82
C LEU A 24 -3.24 3.21 14.75
N GLY A 25 -3.30 4.27 13.93
CA GLY A 25 -2.38 4.50 12.82
C GLY A 25 -2.60 3.55 11.63
N ILE A 26 -3.81 2.99 11.49
CA ILE A 26 -4.16 2.10 10.39
C ILE A 26 -4.86 2.91 9.29
N THR A 27 -4.20 3.05 8.15
CA THR A 27 -4.80 3.62 6.93
C THR A 27 -5.86 2.67 6.36
N ILE A 28 -7.03 3.20 5.97
CA ILE A 28 -8.07 2.45 5.26
C ILE A 28 -8.24 2.99 3.84
N ASN A 29 -8.04 2.13 2.83
CA ASN A 29 -8.35 2.43 1.44
C ASN A 29 -9.65 1.76 1.01
N GLY A 30 -10.34 2.37 0.05
CA GLY A 30 -11.65 1.96 -0.44
C GLY A 30 -11.66 1.47 -1.88
N LEU A 31 -12.32 0.35 -2.13
CA LEU A 31 -12.60 -0.18 -3.46
C LEU A 31 -14.11 -0.46 -3.62
N PRO A 32 -14.94 0.57 -3.86
CA PRO A 32 -16.36 0.39 -4.12
C PRO A 32 -16.56 -0.31 -5.47
N ILE A 33 -17.44 -1.31 -5.49
CA ILE A 33 -17.73 -2.17 -6.64
C ILE A 33 -19.11 -1.82 -7.22
N GLY A 34 -19.24 -1.91 -8.54
CA GLY A 34 -20.55 -1.83 -9.22
C GLY A 34 -20.91 -0.42 -9.71
N GLY A 35 -20.00 0.55 -9.60
CA GLY A 35 -20.13 1.86 -10.25
C GLY A 35 -21.25 2.76 -9.71
N SER A 36 -21.87 2.42 -8.57
CA SER A 36 -22.89 3.25 -7.95
C SER A 36 -22.27 4.47 -7.28
N SER A 37 -22.67 5.67 -7.70
CA SER A 37 -22.20 6.93 -7.11
C SER A 37 -22.53 7.03 -5.61
N SER A 38 -23.63 6.41 -5.16
CA SER A 38 -23.98 6.38 -3.74
C SER A 38 -23.02 5.50 -2.93
N VAL A 39 -22.54 4.40 -3.51
CA VAL A 39 -21.55 3.53 -2.87
C VAL A 39 -20.18 4.22 -2.84
N GLU A 40 -19.76 4.83 -3.95
CA GLU A 40 -18.53 5.60 -4.00
C GLU A 40 -18.51 6.76 -3.00
N SER A 41 -19.63 7.49 -2.89
CA SER A 41 -19.81 8.55 -1.90
C SER A 41 -19.76 8.02 -0.47
N PHE A 42 -20.33 6.86 -0.21
CA PHE A 42 -20.26 6.24 1.11
C PHE A 42 -18.82 5.87 1.48
N TYR A 43 -18.05 5.30 0.55
CA TYR A 43 -16.66 4.96 0.77
C TYR A 43 -15.80 6.20 1.06
N THR A 44 -16.00 7.24 0.26
CA THR A 44 -15.28 8.51 0.39
C THR A 44 -15.56 9.19 1.73
N ASN A 45 -16.81 9.19 2.18
CA ASN A 45 -17.22 9.96 3.35
C ASN A 45 -17.11 9.19 4.67
N SER A 46 -17.20 7.86 4.63
CA SER A 46 -17.44 7.07 5.84
C SER A 46 -16.53 5.85 6.01
N VAL A 47 -15.81 5.40 4.96
CA VAL A 47 -14.96 4.19 5.03
C VAL A 47 -13.48 4.52 5.11
N ILE A 48 -12.99 5.40 4.23
CA ILE A 48 -11.55 5.72 4.17
C ILE A 48 -11.11 6.60 5.33
N THR A 49 -9.88 6.42 5.81
CA THR A 49 -9.21 7.34 6.75
C THR A 49 -8.75 8.62 6.04
N SER A 50 -8.29 9.62 6.78
CA SER A 50 -7.89 10.92 6.21
C SER A 50 -6.75 10.83 5.19
N ASP A 51 -5.91 9.81 5.31
CA ASP A 51 -4.79 9.48 4.42
C ASP A 51 -5.10 8.35 3.42
N GLY A 52 -6.32 7.81 3.45
CA GLY A 52 -6.80 6.77 2.55
C GLY A 52 -7.27 7.33 1.20
N PHE A 53 -7.48 6.43 0.24
CA PHE A 53 -8.01 6.79 -1.07
C PHE A 53 -9.10 5.82 -1.54
N VAL A 54 -9.94 6.27 -2.48
CA VAL A 54 -10.97 5.45 -3.14
C VAL A 54 -10.59 5.18 -4.59
N VAL A 55 -10.68 3.93 -5.01
CA VAL A 55 -10.63 3.52 -6.42
C VAL A 55 -11.91 2.79 -6.75
N ALA A 56 -12.80 3.42 -7.51
CA ALA A 56 -14.04 2.77 -7.91
C ALA A 56 -13.78 1.71 -8.99
N ALA A 57 -14.22 0.48 -8.73
CA ALA A 57 -14.31 -0.57 -9.74
C ALA A 57 -15.71 -0.51 -10.37
N SER A 58 -15.82 0.24 -11.47
CA SER A 58 -17.06 0.37 -12.24
C SER A 58 -17.39 -0.86 -13.09
N SER A 59 -16.46 -1.81 -13.23
CA SER A 59 -16.67 -3.09 -13.93
C SER A 59 -15.90 -4.26 -13.28
N PHE A 60 -16.45 -5.48 -13.36
CA PHE A 60 -15.81 -6.72 -12.90
C PHE A 60 -14.59 -7.11 -13.77
N ASP A 61 -14.49 -6.55 -14.97
CA ASP A 61 -13.41 -6.83 -15.94
C ASP A 61 -12.06 -6.23 -15.48
N ASP A 62 -12.10 -5.09 -14.80
CA ASP A 62 -10.91 -4.48 -14.20
C ASP A 62 -10.39 -5.24 -12.98
N PHE A 63 -11.28 -5.90 -12.23
CA PHE A 63 -10.91 -6.77 -11.12
C PHE A 63 -10.11 -7.98 -11.60
N GLY A 64 -10.52 -8.62 -12.70
CA GLY A 64 -9.79 -9.74 -13.32
C GLY A 64 -8.36 -9.35 -13.72
N ARG A 65 -8.19 -8.17 -14.32
CA ARG A 65 -6.87 -7.66 -14.74
C ARG A 65 -5.97 -7.29 -13.55
N ALA A 66 -6.55 -6.72 -12.49
CA ALA A 66 -5.82 -6.36 -11.28
C ALA A 66 -5.35 -7.59 -10.47
N VAL A 67 -6.21 -8.63 -10.36
CA VAL A 67 -5.85 -9.91 -9.72
C VAL A 67 -4.78 -10.65 -10.52
N ALA A 68 -4.90 -10.70 -11.85
CA ALA A 68 -3.89 -11.33 -12.71
C ALA A 68 -2.50 -10.69 -12.54
N LYS A 69 -2.41 -9.35 -12.59
CA LYS A 69 -1.15 -8.63 -12.38
C LYS A 69 -0.54 -8.87 -11.00
N LYS A 70 -1.38 -9.03 -9.97
CA LYS A 70 -0.94 -9.31 -8.61
C LYS A 70 -0.30 -10.71 -8.48
N LEU A 71 -0.92 -11.72 -9.10
CA LEU A 71 -0.39 -13.08 -9.12
C LEU A 71 0.91 -13.20 -9.92
N GLU A 72 1.05 -12.47 -11.03
CA GLU A 72 2.29 -12.44 -11.82
C GLU A 72 3.49 -11.94 -11.00
N ILE A 73 3.29 -10.92 -10.16
CA ILE A 73 4.34 -10.35 -9.30
C ILE A 73 4.75 -11.33 -8.20
N GLU A 74 3.79 -12.04 -7.60
CA GLU A 74 4.05 -12.99 -6.51
C GLU A 74 4.75 -14.27 -6.98
N ILE A 75 4.37 -14.81 -8.14
CA ILE A 75 4.96 -16.03 -8.69
C ILE A 75 6.28 -15.73 -9.42
N GLY A 76 6.42 -14.52 -9.97
CA GLY A 76 7.58 -14.12 -10.78
C GLY A 76 8.84 -13.73 -9.99
N GLY A 77 8.79 -13.67 -8.66
CA GLY A 77 9.95 -13.34 -7.82
C GLY A 77 10.53 -11.96 -8.12
N SER A 78 9.88 -10.90 -7.63
CA SER A 78 10.40 -9.54 -7.80
C SER A 78 11.83 -9.43 -7.26
N PRO A 79 12.79 -8.84 -8.01
CA PRO A 79 14.11 -8.55 -7.48
C PRO A 79 13.94 -7.56 -6.32
N ILE A 80 14.24 -8.03 -5.11
CA ILE A 80 14.24 -7.20 -3.91
C ILE A 80 15.25 -6.07 -4.17
N PRO A 81 14.85 -4.79 -4.19
CA PRO A 81 15.79 -3.70 -4.30
C PRO A 81 16.74 -3.83 -3.11
N ILE A 82 18.04 -4.04 -3.37
CA ILE A 82 19.01 -4.13 -2.28
C ILE A 82 18.91 -2.79 -1.54
N PRO A 83 18.50 -2.78 -0.25
CA PRO A 83 18.42 -1.54 0.49
C PRO A 83 19.80 -0.88 0.51
N ALA A 84 19.85 0.43 0.78
CA ALA A 84 21.05 1.27 0.74
C ALA A 84 22.31 0.71 1.44
N GLY A 85 22.19 -0.37 2.23
CA GLY A 85 23.29 -1.23 2.68
C GLY A 85 24.24 -1.73 1.58
N GLY A 86 23.80 -1.89 0.32
CA GLY A 86 24.71 -2.22 -0.80
C GLY A 86 25.76 -1.13 -1.04
N TRP A 87 25.36 0.14 -0.99
CA TRP A 87 26.28 1.28 -1.07
C TRP A 87 27.12 1.45 0.21
N LEU A 88 26.55 1.11 1.36
CA LEU A 88 27.22 1.14 2.66
C LEU A 88 28.34 0.08 2.75
N LEU A 89 28.17 -1.09 2.13
CA LEU A 89 29.22 -2.11 1.99
C LEU A 89 30.36 -1.65 1.06
N LEU A 90 30.04 -1.05 -0.09
CA LEU A 90 31.05 -0.55 -1.04
C LEU A 90 31.90 0.57 -0.42
N THR A 91 31.27 1.52 0.27
CA THR A 91 31.98 2.61 0.95
C THR A 91 32.77 2.13 2.18
N GLY A 92 32.24 1.15 2.93
CA GLY A 92 32.94 0.55 4.07
C GLY A 92 34.22 -0.20 3.67
N VAL A 93 34.17 -1.03 2.62
CA VAL A 93 35.35 -1.76 2.12
C VAL A 93 36.39 -0.81 1.52
N GLY A 94 35.96 0.20 0.75
CA GLY A 94 36.85 1.22 0.21
C GLY A 94 37.57 2.03 1.30
N GLY A 95 36.85 2.41 2.35
CA GLY A 95 37.40 3.12 3.51
C GLY A 95 38.43 2.29 4.29
N LEU A 96 38.15 1.01 4.53
CA LEU A 96 39.08 0.08 5.19
C LEU A 96 40.37 -0.14 4.38
N MET A 97 40.27 -0.30 3.06
CA MET A 97 41.44 -0.43 2.18
C MET A 97 42.32 0.82 2.17
N ALA A 98 41.72 2.02 2.13
CA ALA A 98 42.44 3.29 2.19
C ALA A 98 43.16 3.48 3.54
N MET A 99 42.51 3.08 4.63
CA MET A 99 43.09 3.18 5.98
C MET A 99 44.27 2.22 6.16
N ARG A 100 44.20 1.03 5.53
CA ARG A 100 45.30 0.05 5.56
C ARG A 100 46.55 0.50 4.79
N ARG A 101 46.39 1.36 3.77
CA ARG A 101 47.52 1.99 3.06
C ARG A 101 48.22 3.07 3.87
N ARG A 102 47.49 3.80 4.73
CA ARG A 102 48.08 4.84 5.59
C ARG A 102 48.93 4.30 6.74
N LYS A 103 48.67 3.08 7.22
CA LYS A 103 49.48 2.45 8.30
C LYS A 103 50.80 1.83 7.83
N LYS A 104 51.11 1.86 6.53
CA LYS A 104 52.36 1.32 5.95
C LYS A 104 53.34 2.41 5.47
N ALA A 105 53.08 3.67 5.78
CA ALA A 105 54.01 4.78 5.57
C ALA A 105 54.71 5.15 6.89
#